data_AF-K9XNZ7-F1
#
_entry.id   AF-K9XNZ7-F1
#
_cell.length_a   1.000
_cell.length_b   1.000
_cell.length_c   1.000
_cell.angle_alpha   90.00
_cell.angle_beta   90.00
_cell.angle_gamma   90.00
#
_symmetry.space_group_name_H-M   'P 1'
#
loop_
_entity.id
_entity.type
_entity.pdbx_description
1 polymer ?
#
loop_
_entity_poly.entity_id
_entity_poly.type
_entity_poly.pdbx_seq_one_letter_code
_entity_poly.pdbx_strand_id
1 'polypeptide(L)'
;MMVKAIDFSSNCLLKSDGMKIRNLLISFSLGLLLPLIAIDFSANHSLTLVVAQNLRPEMAAAEVYQRLKQFPPANQYLSQETGKIDSDNTLVSRIIRYHQYVKSRPVTYRLDWQLTLADYLGVNEPISESRYPGSQTLTVNPQQSDIKIIKDLTRTQRNKLIETLVSIYNPQTPSTNNSNSSPPSPSSNSVSQPRLPQPGDAQLLLP
;
A
#
# COMPACT_ATOMS: atom_id res chain seq x y z
N MET A 1 71.96 15.77 -20.96
CA MET A 1 70.94 16.50 -21.74
C MET A 1 70.02 17.23 -20.78
N MET A 2 70.33 18.50 -20.52
CA MET A 2 69.41 19.49 -19.97
C MET A 2 68.52 20.01 -21.12
N VAL A 3 67.30 20.48 -20.83
CA VAL A 3 66.84 21.87 -21.06
C VAL A 3 65.32 22.00 -20.81
N LYS A 4 65.02 22.79 -19.78
CA LYS A 4 63.95 23.80 -19.56
C LYS A 4 62.46 23.45 -19.46
N ALA A 5 61.94 23.96 -18.34
CA ALA A 5 60.59 24.39 -18.03
C ALA A 5 60.07 25.50 -18.95
N ILE A 6 58.73 25.61 -19.04
CA ILE A 6 58.03 26.85 -19.36
C ILE A 6 56.92 27.06 -18.32
N ASP A 7 57.06 28.19 -17.66
CA ASP A 7 56.17 28.83 -16.70
C ASP A 7 55.23 29.76 -17.49
N PHE A 8 53.96 29.89 -17.08
CA PHE A 8 53.09 30.96 -17.59
C PHE A 8 52.22 31.49 -16.45
N SER A 9 52.81 32.41 -15.69
CA SER A 9 52.12 33.36 -14.85
C SER A 9 51.64 34.55 -15.69
N SER A 10 50.37 34.94 -15.54
CA SER A 10 49.94 36.36 -15.48
C SER A 10 48.45 36.48 -15.15
N ASN A 11 48.18 36.86 -13.90
CA ASN A 11 47.34 37.97 -13.47
C ASN A 11 46.15 38.41 -14.37
N CYS A 12 44.93 38.28 -13.84
CA CYS A 12 43.93 39.33 -13.94
C CYS A 12 43.24 39.54 -12.58
N LEU A 13 43.63 40.65 -11.96
CA LEU A 13 42.94 41.36 -10.89
C LEU A 13 41.50 41.67 -11.26
N LEU A 14 40.54 41.27 -10.42
CA LEU A 14 39.39 42.13 -10.12
C LEU A 14 39.11 42.10 -8.61
N LYS A 15 39.54 43.20 -8.01
CA LYS A 15 39.19 43.68 -6.68
C LYS A 15 37.73 44.12 -6.70
N SER A 16 36.89 43.54 -5.84
CA SER A 16 35.53 44.03 -5.59
C SER A 16 35.50 44.60 -4.18
N ASP A 17 35.35 45.92 -4.12
CA ASP A 17 35.39 46.73 -2.92
C ASP A 17 34.23 46.43 -1.96
N GLY A 18 34.53 46.52 -0.67
CA GLY A 18 33.62 46.23 0.43
C GLY A 18 32.37 47.11 0.46
N MET A 19 31.23 46.47 0.61
CA MET A 19 29.97 47.13 0.93
C MET A 19 29.73 47.00 2.45
N LYS A 20 29.95 48.12 3.15
CA LYS A 20 29.59 48.33 4.56
C LYS A 20 28.09 48.09 4.74
N ILE A 21 27.72 47.06 5.50
CA ILE A 21 26.35 46.82 5.95
C ILE A 21 26.00 47.94 6.94
N ARG A 22 25.23 48.91 6.49
CA ARG A 22 24.65 49.96 7.32
C ARG A 22 23.35 49.44 7.92
N ASN A 23 23.26 49.51 9.24
CA ASN A 23 22.02 49.35 10.00
C ASN A 23 20.91 50.21 9.40
N LEU A 24 19.81 49.58 8.97
CA LEU A 24 18.57 50.27 8.65
C LEU A 24 17.49 49.80 9.64
N LEU A 25 17.25 50.65 10.63
CA LEU A 25 16.09 50.59 11.51
C LEU A 25 14.85 50.89 10.66
N ILE A 26 13.90 49.96 10.58
CA ILE A 26 12.55 50.23 10.11
C ILE A 26 11.60 50.00 11.29
N SER A 27 10.96 51.10 11.66
CA SER A 27 10.04 51.28 12.77
C SER A 27 8.67 50.64 12.52
N PHE A 28 8.11 50.11 13.61
CA PHE A 28 6.70 49.98 14.00
C PHE A 28 5.64 50.55 13.05
N SER A 29 4.73 49.68 12.56
CA SER A 29 3.33 50.05 12.36
C SER A 29 2.39 48.94 12.82
N LEU A 30 1.52 49.37 13.72
CA LEU A 30 0.50 48.72 14.50
C LEU A 30 -0.68 48.22 13.62
N GLY A 31 -1.17 47.02 13.94
CA GLY A 31 -2.60 46.69 13.83
C GLY A 31 -3.11 46.20 12.47
N LEU A 32 -3.07 44.89 12.26
CA LEU A 32 -4.10 44.23 11.46
C LEU A 32 -4.65 43.03 12.24
N LEU A 33 -5.86 43.24 12.76
CA LEU A 33 -6.69 42.28 13.44
C LEU A 33 -7.14 41.24 12.41
N LEU A 34 -6.48 40.08 12.37
CA LEU A 34 -6.97 38.94 11.58
C LEU A 34 -8.04 38.20 12.40
N PRO A 35 -9.31 38.15 11.95
CA PRO A 35 -10.28 37.31 12.61
C PRO A 35 -9.87 35.85 12.48
N LEU A 36 -9.90 35.12 13.62
CA LEU A 36 -9.91 33.66 13.63
C LEU A 36 -11.14 33.20 12.81
N ILE A 37 -10.92 32.82 11.56
CA ILE A 37 -11.86 31.98 10.85
C ILE A 37 -11.54 30.55 11.29
N ALA A 38 -12.24 30.07 12.31
CA ALA A 38 -12.36 28.64 12.55
C ALA A 38 -13.18 28.08 11.39
N ILE A 39 -12.49 27.63 10.34
CA ILE A 39 -13.11 26.81 9.31
C ILE A 39 -13.19 25.41 9.90
N ASP A 40 -14.33 25.10 10.53
CA ASP A 40 -14.69 23.72 10.83
C ASP A 40 -14.87 22.98 9.50
N PHE A 41 -13.77 22.47 8.95
CA PHE A 41 -13.79 21.60 7.79
C PHE A 41 -14.25 20.21 8.23
N SER A 42 -15.51 20.10 8.66
CA SER A 42 -16.20 18.82 8.75
C SER A 42 -16.59 18.39 7.34
N ALA A 43 -15.58 18.01 6.57
CA ALA A 43 -15.76 17.26 5.35
C ALA A 43 -16.07 15.82 5.75
N ASN A 44 -17.35 15.53 6.03
CA ASN A 44 -17.90 14.19 5.91
C ASN A 44 -17.89 13.81 4.42
N HIS A 45 -16.70 13.58 3.86
CA HIS A 45 -16.53 12.96 2.57
C HIS A 45 -16.72 11.45 2.75
N SER A 46 -17.99 11.05 2.84
CA SER A 46 -18.38 9.66 2.58
C SER A 46 -18.23 9.41 1.08
N LEU A 47 -16.98 9.31 0.62
CA LEU A 47 -16.66 8.83 -0.72
C LEU A 47 -16.97 7.34 -0.74
N THR A 48 -18.21 6.97 -1.07
CA THR A 48 -18.52 5.61 -1.50
C THR A 48 -17.87 5.40 -2.87
N LEU A 49 -16.58 5.07 -2.84
CA LEU A 49 -15.79 4.78 -4.00
C LEU A 49 -16.18 3.37 -4.49
N VAL A 50 -17.06 3.29 -5.49
CA VAL A 50 -17.28 2.05 -6.26
C VAL A 50 -16.07 1.86 -7.19
N VAL A 51 -14.90 1.56 -6.62
CA VAL A 51 -13.62 1.28 -7.32
C VAL A 51 -12.96 0.05 -6.69
N ALA A 52 -13.72 -1.04 -6.57
CA ALA A 52 -13.17 -2.31 -6.08
C ALA A 52 -12.16 -2.93 -7.07
N GLN A 53 -12.29 -2.67 -8.37
CA GLN A 53 -11.51 -3.39 -9.40
C GLN A 53 -10.32 -2.61 -9.99
N ASN A 54 -10.20 -1.30 -9.74
CA ASN A 54 -9.12 -0.46 -10.28
C ASN A 54 -8.35 0.31 -9.19
N LEU A 55 -8.37 -0.19 -7.95
CA LEU A 55 -7.62 0.43 -6.87
C LEU A 55 -6.11 0.16 -7.05
N ARG A 56 -5.35 1.24 -7.27
CA ARG A 56 -3.90 1.20 -7.42
C ARG A 56 -3.22 0.57 -6.20
N PRO A 57 -2.15 -0.24 -6.39
CA PRO A 57 -1.44 -0.89 -5.29
C PRO A 57 -0.94 0.09 -4.21
N GLU A 58 -0.49 1.28 -4.60
CA GLU A 58 0.03 2.29 -3.66
C GLU A 58 -1.08 2.84 -2.77
N MET A 59 -2.26 3.09 -3.33
CA MET A 59 -3.42 3.60 -2.58
C MET A 59 -3.99 2.54 -1.63
N ALA A 60 -4.08 1.30 -2.10
CA ALA A 60 -4.48 0.17 -1.26
C ALA A 60 -3.48 -0.06 -0.11
N ALA A 61 -2.19 0.02 -0.39
CA ALA A 61 -1.15 -0.08 0.63
C ALA A 61 -1.25 1.03 1.67
N ALA A 62 -1.48 2.28 1.25
CA ALA A 62 -1.69 3.39 2.17
C ALA A 62 -2.85 3.12 3.15
N GLU A 63 -3.99 2.63 2.65
CA GLU A 63 -5.13 2.23 3.48
C GLU A 63 -4.79 1.09 4.45
N VAL A 64 -3.99 0.11 4.02
CA VAL A 64 -3.50 -0.95 4.91
C VAL A 64 -2.65 -0.36 6.04
N TYR A 65 -1.72 0.54 5.76
CA TYR A 65 -0.88 1.17 6.80
C TYR A 65 -1.66 2.10 7.73
N GLN A 66 -2.75 2.70 7.26
CA GLN A 66 -3.67 3.44 8.13
C GLN A 66 -4.37 2.51 9.15
N ARG A 67 -4.82 1.33 8.70
CA ARG A 67 -5.51 0.34 9.55
C ARG A 67 -4.57 -0.48 10.41
N LEU A 68 -3.37 -0.78 9.91
CA LEU A 68 -2.34 -1.61 10.54
C LEU A 68 -1.09 -0.77 10.81
N LYS A 69 -1.21 0.22 11.71
CA LYS A 69 -0.15 1.22 11.98
C LYS A 69 1.21 0.64 12.39
N GLN A 70 1.23 -0.57 12.95
CA GLN A 70 2.45 -1.26 13.38
C GLN A 70 3.03 -2.20 12.31
N PHE A 71 2.41 -2.30 11.13
CA PHE A 71 2.90 -3.15 10.05
C PHE A 71 4.16 -2.54 9.43
N PRO A 72 5.21 -3.34 9.15
CA PRO A 72 6.48 -2.81 8.66
C PRO A 72 6.33 -2.21 7.24
N PRO A 73 6.78 -0.95 7.02
CA PRO A 73 6.67 -0.31 5.71
C PRO A 73 7.68 -0.83 4.68
N ALA A 74 8.92 -1.14 5.11
CA ALA A 74 10.04 -1.56 4.26
C ALA A 74 10.12 -0.79 2.93
N ASN A 75 10.27 0.53 3.01
CA ASN A 75 10.22 1.47 1.88
C ASN A 75 11.46 2.37 1.79
N GLN A 76 12.61 1.92 2.28
CA GLN A 76 13.88 2.66 2.23
C GLN A 76 14.70 2.35 0.96
N TYR A 77 14.05 1.92 -0.11
CA TYR A 77 14.72 1.55 -1.35
C TYR A 77 14.89 2.76 -2.27
N LEU A 78 16.06 2.88 -2.91
CA LEU A 78 16.30 3.91 -3.91
C LEU A 78 15.76 3.46 -5.27
N SER A 79 15.01 4.35 -5.93
CA SER A 79 14.59 4.20 -7.32
C SER A 79 15.81 4.19 -8.25
N GLN A 80 15.83 3.27 -9.23
CA GLN A 80 16.87 3.25 -10.26
C GLN A 80 16.85 4.50 -11.15
N GLU A 81 15.66 5.05 -11.38
CA GLU A 81 15.47 6.20 -12.27
C GLU A 81 15.95 7.50 -11.61
N THR A 82 15.55 7.73 -10.36
CA THR A 82 15.78 9.03 -9.70
C THR A 82 16.93 9.04 -8.71
N GLY A 83 17.41 7.87 -8.29
CA GLY A 83 18.39 7.72 -7.21
C GLY A 83 17.89 8.14 -5.82
N LYS A 84 16.59 8.47 -5.68
CA LYS A 84 15.96 8.90 -4.42
C LYS A 84 15.16 7.75 -3.80
N ILE A 85 14.89 7.86 -2.50
CA ILE A 85 14.00 6.94 -1.81
C ILE A 85 12.61 6.98 -2.48
N ASP A 86 12.13 5.80 -2.87
CA ASP A 86 10.78 5.60 -3.39
C ASP A 86 9.85 5.22 -2.23
N SER A 87 9.21 6.23 -1.62
CA SER A 87 8.38 6.06 -0.44
C SER A 87 7.13 5.21 -0.67
N ASP A 88 6.65 5.14 -1.92
CA ASP A 88 5.42 4.47 -2.31
C ASP A 88 5.67 2.97 -2.61
N ASN A 89 6.93 2.61 -2.88
CA ASN A 89 7.40 1.22 -2.90
C ASN A 89 7.54 0.66 -1.47
N THR A 90 6.40 0.40 -0.83
CA THR A 90 6.27 -0.28 0.45
C THR A 90 6.20 -1.81 0.30
N LEU A 91 6.36 -2.54 1.41
CA LEU A 91 6.15 -3.98 1.46
C LEU A 91 4.76 -4.36 0.95
N VAL A 92 3.71 -3.68 1.44
CA VAL A 92 2.33 -4.00 1.06
C VAL A 92 2.08 -3.68 -0.41
N SER A 93 2.57 -2.55 -0.95
CA SER A 93 2.38 -2.24 -2.37
C SER A 93 3.08 -3.28 -3.26
N ARG A 94 4.25 -3.78 -2.87
CA ARG A 94 4.92 -4.89 -3.57
C ARG A 94 4.15 -6.21 -3.46
N ILE A 95 3.59 -6.56 -2.30
CA ILE A 95 2.73 -7.76 -2.15
C ILE A 95 1.52 -7.68 -3.06
N ILE A 96 0.85 -6.52 -3.12
CA ILE A 96 -0.31 -6.30 -3.97
C ILE A 96 0.07 -6.40 -5.46
N ARG A 97 1.16 -5.73 -5.89
CA ARG A 97 1.67 -5.84 -7.27
C ARG A 97 2.04 -7.29 -7.62
N TYR A 98 2.65 -8.03 -6.69
CA TYR A 98 2.98 -9.43 -6.88
C TYR A 98 1.71 -10.27 -7.09
N HIS A 99 0.71 -10.10 -6.23
CA HIS A 99 -0.59 -10.77 -6.35
C HIS A 99 -1.28 -10.48 -7.68
N GLN A 100 -1.40 -9.20 -8.03
CA GLN A 100 -2.17 -8.74 -9.20
C GLN A 100 -1.44 -8.96 -10.53
N TYR A 101 -0.15 -8.64 -10.60
CA TYR A 101 0.57 -8.53 -11.88
C TYR A 101 1.54 -9.69 -12.12
N VAL A 102 2.09 -10.28 -11.05
CA VAL A 102 3.01 -11.42 -11.18
C VAL A 102 2.25 -12.74 -11.15
N LYS A 103 1.22 -12.84 -10.31
CA LYS A 103 0.43 -14.07 -10.13
C LYS A 103 -0.95 -14.01 -10.79
N SER A 104 -1.39 -12.82 -11.23
CA SER A 104 -2.70 -12.64 -11.87
C SER A 104 -3.86 -13.17 -11.03
N ARG A 105 -3.77 -13.04 -9.70
CA ARG A 105 -4.78 -13.52 -8.77
C ARG A 105 -5.89 -12.47 -8.57
N PRO A 106 -7.16 -12.87 -8.44
CA PRO A 106 -8.24 -11.94 -8.13
C PRO A 106 -8.14 -11.37 -6.70
N VAL A 107 -8.28 -10.06 -6.58
CA VAL A 107 -8.14 -9.33 -5.31
C VAL A 107 -9.33 -9.45 -4.36
N THR A 108 -10.48 -9.93 -4.85
CA THR A 108 -11.74 -9.98 -4.09
C THR A 108 -11.86 -11.20 -3.19
N TYR A 109 -11.05 -12.25 -3.42
CA TYR A 109 -11.18 -13.52 -2.73
C TYR A 109 -10.09 -13.70 -1.67
N ARG A 110 -10.54 -14.11 -0.47
CA ARG A 110 -9.64 -14.39 0.66
C ARG A 110 -8.63 -15.50 0.36
N LEU A 111 -9.04 -16.53 -0.37
CA LEU A 111 -8.20 -17.68 -0.70
C LEU A 111 -6.98 -17.26 -1.53
N ASP A 112 -7.17 -16.41 -2.52
CA ASP A 112 -6.09 -15.93 -3.38
C ASP A 112 -5.00 -15.15 -2.61
N TRP A 113 -5.41 -14.36 -1.61
CA TRP A 113 -4.47 -13.71 -0.70
C TRP A 113 -3.75 -14.71 0.23
N GLN A 114 -4.42 -15.79 0.65
CA GLN A 114 -3.77 -16.86 1.41
C GLN A 114 -2.71 -17.57 0.57
N LEU A 115 -3.01 -17.86 -0.70
CA LEU A 115 -2.05 -18.44 -1.64
C LEU A 115 -0.86 -17.50 -1.86
N THR A 116 -1.09 -16.20 -2.01
CA THR A 116 0.01 -15.22 -2.06
C THR A 116 0.89 -15.30 -0.82
N LEU A 117 0.36 -15.30 0.40
CA LEU A 117 1.22 -15.42 1.59
C LEU A 117 1.90 -16.79 1.69
N ALA A 118 1.28 -17.86 1.17
CA ALA A 118 1.89 -19.18 1.09
C ALA A 118 3.12 -19.20 0.17
N ASP A 119 3.14 -18.41 -0.90
CA ASP A 119 4.32 -18.20 -1.74
C ASP A 119 5.47 -17.59 -0.91
N TYR A 120 5.21 -16.54 -0.12
CA TYR A 120 6.23 -15.89 0.74
C TYR A 120 6.73 -16.81 1.85
N LEU A 121 5.88 -17.71 2.35
CA LEU A 121 6.25 -18.71 3.33
C LEU A 121 7.05 -19.87 2.70
N GLY A 122 7.06 -19.99 1.37
CA GLY A 122 7.75 -21.05 0.64
C GLY A 122 7.01 -22.39 0.67
N VAL A 123 5.69 -22.38 0.83
CA VAL A 123 4.85 -23.59 0.95
C VAL A 123 3.81 -23.74 -0.18
N ASN A 124 3.82 -22.85 -1.17
CA ASN A 124 2.97 -22.94 -2.36
C ASN A 124 3.82 -22.87 -3.64
N GLU A 125 4.18 -21.68 -4.11
CA GLU A 125 5.00 -21.50 -5.30
C GLU A 125 6.28 -20.71 -5.01
N PRO A 126 7.40 -21.01 -5.70
CA PRO A 126 8.63 -20.23 -5.55
C PRO A 126 8.44 -18.82 -6.13
N ILE A 127 8.96 -17.81 -5.44
CA ILE A 127 8.97 -16.43 -5.92
C ILE A 127 10.20 -16.24 -6.82
N SER A 128 9.98 -15.89 -8.08
CA SER A 128 11.06 -15.56 -9.02
C SER A 128 11.68 -14.20 -8.72
N GLU A 129 12.99 -14.14 -8.50
CA GLU A 129 13.74 -12.90 -8.23
C GLU A 129 13.58 -11.87 -9.35
N SER A 130 13.75 -12.30 -10.60
CA SER A 130 13.73 -11.41 -11.77
C SER A 130 12.35 -10.80 -12.03
N ARG A 131 11.28 -11.47 -11.63
CA ARG A 131 9.89 -11.02 -11.78
C ARG A 131 9.32 -10.32 -10.53
N TYR A 132 10.07 -10.26 -9.44
CA TYR A 132 9.58 -9.68 -8.20
C TYR A 132 9.37 -8.16 -8.34
N PRO A 133 8.28 -7.58 -7.79
CA PRO A 133 8.05 -6.14 -7.84
C PRO A 133 9.22 -5.37 -7.21
N GLY A 134 9.84 -4.49 -8.00
CA GLY A 134 11.04 -3.75 -7.60
C GLY A 134 12.34 -4.27 -8.22
N SER A 135 12.35 -5.47 -8.82
CA SER A 135 13.57 -6.06 -9.40
C SER A 135 14.24 -5.19 -10.48
N GLN A 136 13.43 -4.44 -11.24
CA GLN A 136 13.89 -3.59 -12.35
C GLN A 136 13.78 -2.09 -12.05
N THR A 137 13.11 -1.71 -10.96
CA THR A 137 12.80 -0.29 -10.66
C THR A 137 13.53 0.21 -9.41
N LEU A 138 14.07 -0.69 -8.58
CA LEU A 138 14.82 -0.36 -7.37
C LEU A 138 16.27 -0.80 -7.50
N THR A 139 17.17 -0.02 -6.92
CA THR A 139 18.62 -0.28 -6.94
C THR A 139 19.01 -1.62 -6.30
N VAL A 140 18.21 -2.10 -5.35
CA VAL A 140 18.36 -3.40 -4.70
C VAL A 140 17.04 -4.14 -4.80
N ASN A 141 17.07 -5.41 -5.18
CA ASN A 141 15.88 -6.25 -5.24
C ASN A 141 15.34 -6.51 -3.82
N PRO A 142 14.11 -6.10 -3.49
CA PRO A 142 13.57 -6.21 -2.13
C PRO A 142 13.14 -7.63 -1.73
N GLN A 143 13.09 -8.59 -2.67
CA GLN A 143 12.46 -9.90 -2.49
C GLN A 143 12.89 -10.63 -1.21
N GLN A 144 14.20 -10.82 -1.01
CA GLN A 144 14.70 -11.61 0.10
C GLN A 144 14.36 -10.97 1.46
N SER A 145 14.42 -9.64 1.54
CA SER A 145 14.04 -8.87 2.72
C SER A 145 12.55 -9.02 3.01
N ASP A 146 11.71 -8.91 1.99
CA ASP A 146 10.26 -9.02 2.13
C ASP A 146 9.82 -10.44 2.54
N ILE A 147 10.41 -11.48 1.96
CA ILE A 147 10.20 -12.88 2.36
C ILE A 147 10.51 -13.04 3.85
N LYS A 148 11.65 -12.51 4.30
CA LYS A 148 12.04 -12.59 5.71
C LYS A 148 11.00 -11.90 6.60
N ILE A 149 10.60 -10.67 6.28
CA ILE A 149 9.61 -9.94 7.05
C ILE A 149 8.30 -10.73 7.17
N ILE A 150 7.80 -11.31 6.07
CA ILE A 150 6.54 -12.07 6.08
C ILE A 150 6.65 -13.40 6.85
N LYS A 151 7.81 -14.05 6.82
CA LYS A 151 8.10 -15.23 7.64
C LYS A 151 8.14 -14.89 9.14
N ASP A 152 8.69 -13.74 9.49
CA ASP A 152 8.80 -13.27 10.88
C ASP A 152 7.45 -12.84 11.48
N LEU A 153 6.43 -12.59 10.64
CA LEU A 153 5.08 -12.31 11.14
C LEU A 153 4.48 -13.52 11.88
N THR A 154 3.66 -13.24 12.89
CA THR A 154 2.79 -14.25 13.51
C THR A 154 1.65 -14.64 12.56
N ARG A 155 1.03 -15.81 12.81
CA ARG A 155 -0.18 -16.25 12.09
C ARG A 155 -1.30 -15.20 12.20
N THR A 156 -1.47 -14.59 13.37
CA THR A 156 -2.47 -13.56 13.61
C THR A 156 -2.22 -12.30 12.77
N GLN A 157 -0.96 -11.82 12.70
CA GLN A 157 -0.61 -10.67 11.85
C GLN A 157 -0.85 -10.95 10.37
N ARG A 158 -0.49 -12.15 9.87
CA ARG A 158 -0.77 -12.57 8.49
C ARG A 158 -2.26 -12.61 8.19
N ASN A 159 -3.07 -13.16 9.09
CA ASN A 159 -4.53 -13.17 8.93
C ASN A 159 -5.10 -11.76 8.90
N LYS A 160 -4.65 -10.89 9.81
CA LYS A 160 -5.09 -9.50 9.86
C LYS A 160 -4.75 -8.73 8.59
N LEU A 161 -3.56 -8.96 8.01
CA LEU A 161 -3.19 -8.41 6.71
C LEU A 161 -4.17 -8.86 5.62
N ILE A 162 -4.45 -10.17 5.52
CA ILE A 162 -5.37 -10.70 4.50
C ILE A 162 -6.78 -10.12 4.66
N GLU A 163 -7.32 -10.12 5.88
CA GLU A 163 -8.64 -9.55 6.17
C GLU A 163 -8.72 -8.08 5.75
N THR A 164 -7.66 -7.32 6.04
CA THR A 164 -7.57 -5.91 5.67
C THR A 164 -7.58 -5.75 4.15
N LEU A 165 -6.74 -6.50 3.42
CA LEU A 165 -6.69 -6.48 1.96
C LEU A 165 -8.03 -6.84 1.32
N VAL A 166 -8.67 -7.92 1.77
CA VAL A 166 -9.99 -8.34 1.28
C VAL A 166 -11.03 -7.24 1.52
N SER A 167 -11.05 -6.62 2.70
CA SER A 167 -12.02 -5.57 3.02
C SER A 167 -11.84 -4.30 2.18
N ILE A 168 -10.62 -4.01 1.73
CA ILE A 168 -10.31 -2.85 0.87
C ILE A 168 -10.81 -3.10 -0.55
N TYR A 169 -10.59 -4.29 -1.08
CA TYR A 169 -10.96 -4.65 -2.46
C TYR A 169 -12.40 -5.18 -2.59
N ASN A 170 -13.03 -5.55 -1.48
CA ASN A 170 -14.43 -5.97 -1.44
C ASN A 170 -15.16 -5.26 -0.28
N PRO A 171 -15.30 -3.92 -0.35
CA PRO A 171 -16.04 -3.19 0.66
C PRO A 171 -17.50 -3.65 0.60
N GLN A 172 -18.01 -4.21 1.70
CA GLN A 172 -19.43 -4.47 1.82
C GLN A 172 -20.16 -3.12 1.71
N THR A 173 -20.94 -2.91 0.66
CA THR A 173 -21.86 -1.79 0.63
C THR A 173 -22.91 -2.04 1.73
N PRO A 174 -23.23 -1.06 2.58
CA PRO A 174 -24.40 -1.20 3.43
C PRO A 174 -25.60 -1.39 2.51
N SER A 175 -26.19 -2.58 2.50
CA SER A 175 -27.49 -2.79 1.88
C SER A 175 -28.47 -1.90 2.62
N THR A 176 -29.04 -0.90 1.93
CA THR A 176 -30.24 -0.22 2.39
C THR A 176 -31.36 -1.26 2.42
N ASN A 177 -31.53 -1.94 3.55
CA ASN A 177 -32.73 -2.74 3.82
C ASN A 177 -33.90 -1.79 4.07
N ASN A 178 -34.41 -1.17 3.00
CA ASN A 178 -35.78 -0.68 2.97
C ASN A 178 -36.68 -1.85 2.59
N SER A 179 -36.91 -2.76 3.54
CA SER A 179 -38.01 -3.71 3.47
C SER A 179 -39.26 -3.04 4.01
N ASN A 180 -39.88 -2.17 3.21
CA ASN A 180 -41.31 -1.94 3.33
C ASN A 180 -41.99 -3.23 2.84
N SER A 181 -42.41 -4.08 3.77
CA SER A 181 -43.30 -5.20 3.49
C SER A 181 -44.17 -5.44 4.72
N SER A 182 -45.47 -5.21 4.56
CA SER A 182 -46.49 -5.67 5.51
C SER A 182 -46.32 -7.17 5.81
N PRO A 183 -46.73 -7.65 7.01
CA PRO A 183 -46.34 -8.96 7.51
C PRO A 183 -47.07 -10.11 6.77
N PRO A 184 -46.36 -11.12 6.24
CA PRO A 184 -46.94 -12.42 5.95
C PRO A 184 -46.77 -13.37 7.15
N SER A 185 -47.82 -14.16 7.42
CA SER A 185 -47.93 -15.22 8.43
C SER A 185 -46.72 -16.18 8.51
N PRO A 186 -46.50 -16.85 9.66
CA PRO A 186 -45.29 -17.64 9.90
C PRO A 186 -45.29 -18.92 9.06
N SER A 187 -44.28 -19.10 8.22
CA SER A 187 -43.93 -20.39 7.63
C SER A 187 -42.50 -20.73 8.02
N SER A 188 -42.34 -21.80 8.79
CA SER A 188 -41.06 -22.29 9.30
C SER A 188 -40.26 -22.96 8.18
N ASN A 189 -39.27 -22.26 7.62
CA ASN A 189 -38.28 -22.86 6.73
C ASN A 189 -36.96 -23.06 7.48
N SER A 190 -36.79 -24.26 8.04
CA SER A 190 -35.52 -24.73 8.58
C SER A 190 -34.53 -24.95 7.43
N VAL A 191 -33.39 -24.24 7.48
CA VAL A 191 -32.25 -24.44 6.58
C VAL A 191 -31.69 -25.84 6.80
N SER A 192 -31.91 -26.74 5.84
CA SER A 192 -31.39 -28.10 5.88
C SER A 192 -29.86 -28.09 5.71
N GLN A 193 -29.14 -28.37 6.79
CA GLN A 193 -27.75 -28.80 6.70
C GLN A 193 -27.67 -30.12 5.89
N PRO A 194 -26.59 -30.34 5.10
CA PRO A 194 -26.37 -31.62 4.46
C PRO A 194 -26.32 -32.71 5.53
N ARG A 195 -27.27 -33.65 5.46
CA ARG A 195 -27.27 -34.81 6.35
C ARG A 195 -26.25 -35.82 5.86
N LEU A 196 -25.57 -36.47 6.81
CA LEU A 196 -24.75 -37.64 6.49
C LEU A 196 -25.66 -38.73 5.87
N PRO A 197 -25.16 -39.44 4.85
CA PRO A 197 -25.93 -40.49 4.20
C PRO A 197 -26.29 -41.58 5.23
N GLN A 198 -27.53 -42.03 5.20
CA GLN A 198 -28.04 -43.10 6.05
C GLN A 198 -27.96 -44.46 5.33
N PRO A 199 -27.88 -45.57 6.08
CA PRO A 199 -28.00 -46.90 5.50
C PRO A 199 -29.32 -47.02 4.72
N GLY A 200 -29.26 -47.27 3.41
CA GLY A 200 -30.44 -47.24 2.52
C GLY A 200 -30.34 -46.21 1.39
N ASP A 201 -29.50 -45.18 1.55
CA ASP A 201 -29.37 -44.11 0.55
C ASP A 201 -28.65 -44.57 -0.73
N ALA A 202 -27.86 -45.64 -0.65
CA ALA A 202 -27.17 -46.22 -1.80
C ALA A 202 -28.15 -46.88 -2.80
N GLN A 203 -29.31 -47.33 -2.33
CA GLN A 203 -30.35 -47.92 -3.17
C GLN A 203 -31.05 -46.89 -4.08
N LEU A 204 -30.92 -45.59 -3.77
CA LEU A 204 -31.44 -44.50 -4.59
C LEU A 204 -30.61 -44.23 -5.86
N LEU A 205 -29.46 -44.90 -6.00
CA LEU A 205 -28.54 -44.78 -7.13
C LEU A 205 -28.60 -45.99 -8.07
N LEU A 206 -29.61 -46.85 -7.94
CA LEU A 206 -29.82 -47.97 -8.85
C LEU A 206 -30.44 -47.46 -10.18
N PRO A 207 -29.97 -47.96 -11.34
CA PRO A 207 -30.39 -47.50 -12.67
C PRO A 207 -31.81 -47.92 -13.05
#